data_AF-A0A663E7I7-F1
#
_entry.id   AF-A0A663E7I7-F1
#
_cell.length_a   1.000
_cell.length_b   1.000
_cell.length_c   1.000
_cell.angle_alpha   90.00
_cell.angle_beta   90.00
_cell.angle_gamma   90.00
#
_symmetry.space_group_name_H-M   'P 1'
#
loop_
_entity.id
_entity.type
_entity.pdbx_description
1 polymer ?
#
loop_
_entity_poly.entity_id
_entity_poly.type
_entity_poly.pdbx_seq_one_letter_code
_entity_poly.pdbx_strand_id
1 'polypeptide(L)'
;MAADGPRRLRGAGTDRGTVPGSVVTPPTSRAGLRQVSPQDYQNVPIDIQTGKLLDWLVDRRHCNLKWQSQVLVIREKINAAIQDMPENEEIKQLLAGAYLHYFHCLRIVEILKGTEASTKNLFGRYSSQRMKDWQEIVSLYEKENTYLAELASLLVRSISYEIPSLKKQISRCQQAQQDFARREEECQLGAGELRERFFTSCKQYGITGDNVRQELLALVKDLPSSLSEIGAGASALSEAIELYQACVEFVCESSEELVVPLLRHVGKRGNTTVYEWRTGLQPLRVERPEVEEVPEQPKEDTIDWGDFTLEPTRVDDGAAADGGAQGEEIDWGITLEPGPQQDDGIDWGDGESEAVRITVLEAGTEVPEGVASGSDALTLLENTETRSQFIDELMELELFLSQRLVEMEEEADIVAVSQFQLAPAVLQGQTSAHVGSLLATTRALLGQLCTRSMQHLFMILASPRYVDRVSELLRQKLKQAELLLAKKEMMSQKRQEALAEQGALEPKLDRLLEKTKELQKLIEADISKRYSGRPVNLMGVSL
;
A
#
# COMPACT_ATOMS: atom_id res chain seq x y z
N MET A 1 -11.46 -50.50 -27.80
CA MET A 1 -11.51 -49.31 -28.68
C MET A 1 -10.40 -48.38 -28.19
N ALA A 2 -9.12 -48.61 -28.53
CA ALA A 2 -8.46 -48.24 -29.79
C ALA A 2 -8.74 -46.78 -30.18
N ALA A 3 -7.79 -45.89 -30.41
CA ALA A 3 -6.32 -45.84 -30.35
C ALA A 3 -5.99 -44.34 -30.55
N ASP A 4 -5.18 -43.70 -29.70
CA ASP A 4 -3.74 -43.49 -29.92
C ASP A 4 -3.41 -42.16 -30.63
N GLY A 5 -2.43 -41.43 -30.10
CA GLY A 5 -1.82 -40.25 -30.73
C GLY A 5 -0.75 -40.70 -31.74
N PRO A 6 0.43 -40.06 -31.77
CA PRO A 6 0.74 -38.68 -32.18
C PRO A 6 1.84 -38.68 -33.29
N ARG A 7 2.25 -37.50 -33.79
CA ARG A 7 3.66 -37.07 -34.05
C ARG A 7 3.85 -36.16 -35.27
N ARG A 8 4.78 -35.21 -35.04
CA ARG A 8 5.51 -34.31 -35.93
C ARG A 8 6.13 -35.02 -37.15
N LEU A 9 6.44 -34.27 -38.21
CA LEU A 9 7.76 -34.29 -38.88
C LEU A 9 7.98 -33.09 -39.83
N ARG A 10 9.26 -32.72 -39.95
CA ARG A 10 9.89 -31.66 -40.76
C ARG A 10 10.07 -32.09 -42.24
N GLY A 11 10.33 -31.11 -43.11
CA GLY A 11 11.09 -31.27 -44.37
C GLY A 11 10.68 -30.22 -45.41
N ALA A 12 11.49 -29.19 -45.69
CA ALA A 12 12.54 -29.12 -46.73
C ALA A 12 11.96 -29.07 -48.16
N GLY A 13 12.03 -27.95 -48.89
CA GLY A 13 13.13 -27.61 -49.82
C GLY A 13 12.50 -27.16 -51.15
N THR A 14 12.80 -25.94 -51.61
CA THR A 14 13.70 -25.60 -52.75
C THR A 14 12.99 -25.30 -54.07
N ASP A 15 13.13 -24.02 -54.47
CA ASP A 15 13.54 -23.50 -55.79
C ASP A 15 12.68 -23.63 -57.08
N ARG A 16 12.86 -22.57 -57.89
CA ARG A 16 12.47 -22.32 -59.31
C ARG A 16 11.05 -21.77 -59.52
N GLY A 17 10.81 -20.79 -60.37
CA GLY A 17 11.66 -20.05 -61.29
C GLY A 17 10.85 -18.99 -62.04
N THR A 18 11.54 -17.90 -62.37
CA THR A 18 11.47 -17.01 -63.54
C THR A 18 10.19 -16.99 -64.42
N VAL A 19 9.60 -15.80 -64.51
CA VAL A 19 8.72 -15.17 -65.54
C VAL A 19 9.28 -15.45 -66.97
N PRO A 20 8.52 -15.61 -68.10
CA PRO A 20 7.58 -14.59 -68.60
C PRO A 20 6.39 -14.99 -69.52
N GLY A 21 5.46 -14.03 -69.64
CA GLY A 21 4.88 -13.63 -70.93
C GLY A 21 3.60 -14.32 -71.41
N SER A 22 2.45 -13.66 -71.23
CA SER A 22 1.38 -13.71 -72.23
C SER A 22 0.58 -12.41 -72.24
N VAL A 23 0.67 -11.75 -73.38
CA VAL A 23 -0.05 -10.52 -73.75
C VAL A 23 -1.52 -10.87 -73.99
N VAL A 24 -2.42 -10.19 -73.28
CA VAL A 24 -3.85 -10.12 -73.63
C VAL A 24 -4.30 -8.66 -73.50
N THR A 25 -4.48 -8.00 -74.65
CA THR A 25 -5.45 -6.91 -74.83
C THR A 25 -6.80 -7.56 -75.20
N PRO A 26 -8.01 -6.98 -74.98
CA PRO A 26 -8.43 -5.56 -75.18
C PRO A 26 -9.52 -5.12 -74.13
N PRO A 27 -10.42 -4.12 -74.32
CA PRO A 27 -10.54 -3.10 -75.37
C PRO A 27 -10.62 -1.65 -74.87
N THR A 28 -10.14 -0.76 -75.73
CA THR A 28 -10.46 0.67 -75.79
C THR A 28 -11.98 0.86 -75.92
N SER A 29 -12.63 1.23 -74.83
CA SER A 29 -13.92 1.94 -74.89
C SER A 29 -13.64 3.44 -74.71
N ARG A 30 -13.86 4.17 -75.80
CA ARG A 30 -13.81 5.62 -75.85
C ARG A 30 -15.08 6.16 -75.20
N ALA A 31 -15.17 6.03 -73.88
CA ALA A 31 -16.23 6.64 -73.08
C ALA A 31 -15.95 8.14 -73.00
N GLY A 32 -16.87 8.93 -73.55
CA GLY A 32 -16.72 10.36 -73.69
C GLY A 32 -16.37 11.06 -72.38
N LEU A 33 -15.41 11.98 -72.46
CA LEU A 33 -15.29 13.08 -71.53
C LEU A 33 -16.63 13.81 -71.50
N ARG A 34 -17.52 13.44 -70.56
CA ARG A 34 -18.59 14.32 -70.12
C ARG A 34 -17.91 15.55 -69.55
N GLN A 35 -17.88 16.63 -70.32
CA GLN A 35 -17.67 17.95 -69.77
C GLN A 35 -18.74 18.16 -68.71
N VAL A 36 -18.32 18.16 -67.46
CA VAL A 36 -19.16 18.50 -66.31
C VAL A 36 -19.66 19.92 -66.55
N SER A 37 -20.98 20.08 -66.58
CA SER A 37 -21.67 21.37 -66.70
C SER A 37 -21.14 22.34 -65.63
N PRO A 38 -20.93 23.65 -65.91
CA PRO A 38 -20.47 24.62 -64.91
C PRO A 38 -21.35 24.74 -63.65
N GLN A 39 -22.55 24.15 -63.67
CA GLN A 39 -23.52 24.16 -62.57
C GLN A 39 -23.31 23.03 -61.54
N ASP A 40 -22.59 21.95 -61.86
CA ASP A 40 -22.42 20.81 -60.94
C ASP A 40 -21.36 21.05 -59.84
N TYR A 41 -20.49 22.06 -60.01
CA TYR A 41 -19.46 22.43 -59.02
C TYR A 41 -20.01 23.17 -57.79
N GLN A 42 -21.26 23.66 -57.84
CA GLN A 42 -21.87 24.42 -56.74
C GLN A 42 -22.26 23.54 -55.55
N ASN A 43 -22.41 22.23 -55.75
CA ASN A 43 -22.82 21.30 -54.70
C ASN A 43 -21.65 20.53 -54.07
N VAL A 44 -20.42 20.70 -54.57
CA VAL A 44 -19.22 20.04 -54.02
C VAL A 44 -18.68 20.86 -52.84
N PRO A 45 -18.60 20.29 -51.63
CA PRO A 45 -18.09 21.00 -50.46
C PRO A 45 -16.62 21.38 -50.61
N ILE A 46 -16.25 22.48 -49.97
CA ILE A 46 -14.87 22.94 -49.85
C ILE A 46 -14.34 22.43 -48.51
N ASP A 47 -13.58 21.34 -48.55
CA ASP A 47 -12.96 20.78 -47.36
C ASP A 47 -11.56 21.37 -47.18
N ILE A 48 -11.32 21.96 -46.00
CA ILE A 48 -10.05 22.62 -45.66
C ILE A 48 -9.55 22.00 -44.37
N GLN A 49 -8.30 21.51 -44.36
CA GLN A 49 -7.72 21.06 -43.10
C GLN A 49 -7.38 22.29 -42.23
N THR A 50 -7.84 22.28 -40.98
CA THR A 50 -7.78 23.42 -40.08
C THR A 50 -6.37 23.95 -39.81
N GLY A 51 -5.41 23.07 -39.52
CA GLY A 51 -3.99 23.42 -39.38
C GLY A 51 -3.33 24.01 -40.64
N LYS A 52 -3.93 23.85 -41.83
CA LYS A 52 -3.50 24.50 -43.09
C LYS A 52 -4.41 25.66 -43.50
N LEU A 53 -5.37 26.05 -42.67
CA LEU A 53 -6.38 27.06 -43.01
C LEU A 53 -5.74 28.40 -43.37
N LEU A 54 -4.77 28.86 -42.58
CA LEU A 54 -4.10 30.14 -42.83
C LEU A 54 -3.32 30.12 -44.15
N ASP A 55 -2.55 29.06 -44.40
CA ASP A 55 -1.82 28.88 -45.67
C ASP A 55 -2.78 28.84 -46.85
N TRP A 56 -3.90 28.11 -46.72
CA TRP A 56 -4.94 28.01 -47.73
C TRP A 56 -5.55 29.38 -48.10
N LEU A 57 -5.76 30.24 -47.09
CA LEU A 57 -6.27 31.60 -47.27
C LEU A 57 -5.26 32.51 -47.97
N VAL A 58 -3.98 32.40 -47.63
CA VAL A 58 -2.90 33.19 -48.24
C VAL A 58 -2.62 32.74 -49.67
N ASP A 59 -2.51 31.44 -49.93
CA ASP A 59 -2.24 30.86 -51.26
C ASP A 59 -3.29 31.26 -52.30
N ARG A 60 -4.55 31.35 -51.87
CA ARG A 60 -5.69 31.78 -52.70
C ARG A 60 -5.86 33.29 -52.76
N ARG A 61 -4.95 34.04 -52.14
CA ARG A 61 -4.95 35.52 -52.06
C ARG A 61 -6.21 36.09 -51.39
N HIS A 62 -6.83 35.33 -50.49
CA HIS A 62 -7.93 35.84 -49.65
C HIS A 62 -7.39 36.74 -48.54
N CYS A 63 -6.20 36.45 -48.01
CA CYS A 63 -5.53 37.23 -46.97
C CYS A 63 -4.12 37.65 -47.41
N ASN A 64 -3.63 38.77 -46.88
CA ASN A 64 -2.23 39.19 -47.06
C ASN A 64 -1.29 38.36 -46.15
N LEU A 65 -0.09 38.06 -46.65
CA LEU A 65 0.98 37.42 -45.87
C LEU A 65 1.45 38.26 -44.67
N LYS A 66 1.36 39.61 -44.75
CA LYS A 66 1.78 40.55 -43.70
C LYS A 66 0.66 40.90 -42.71
N TRP A 67 -0.29 39.99 -42.48
CA TRP A 67 -1.45 40.25 -41.62
C TRP A 67 -1.07 40.48 -40.14
N GLN A 68 0.03 39.89 -39.64
CA GLN A 68 0.40 39.98 -38.23
C GLN A 68 0.71 41.41 -37.79
N SER A 69 1.46 42.18 -38.60
CA SER A 69 1.77 43.57 -38.28
C SER A 69 0.52 44.46 -38.33
N GLN A 70 -0.43 44.15 -39.21
CA GLN A 70 -1.71 44.84 -39.29
C GLN A 70 -2.57 44.55 -38.05
N VAL A 71 -2.60 43.29 -37.59
CA VAL A 71 -3.29 42.91 -36.34
C VAL A 71 -2.70 43.64 -35.14
N LEU A 72 -1.38 43.79 -35.02
CA LEU A 72 -0.77 44.53 -33.91
C LEU A 72 -1.27 45.99 -33.83
N VAL A 73 -1.32 46.69 -34.97
CA VAL A 73 -1.85 48.06 -35.03
C VAL A 73 -3.33 48.10 -34.64
N ILE A 74 -4.11 47.13 -35.10
CA ILE A 74 -5.53 47.02 -34.76
C ILE A 74 -5.70 46.77 -33.24
N ARG A 75 -4.84 45.95 -32.64
CA ARG A 75 -4.84 45.66 -31.19
C ARG A 75 -4.55 46.90 -30.36
N GLU A 76 -3.57 47.70 -30.75
CA GLU A 76 -3.27 48.98 -30.10
C GLU A 76 -4.48 49.91 -30.12
N LYS A 77 -5.17 50.02 -31.28
CA LYS A 77 -6.39 50.82 -31.41
C LYS A 77 -7.55 50.26 -30.59
N ILE A 78 -7.74 48.94 -30.55
CA ILE A 78 -8.75 48.29 -29.68
C ILE A 78 -8.47 48.64 -28.22
N ASN A 79 -7.22 48.52 -27.75
CA ASN A 79 -6.87 48.81 -26.36
C ASN A 79 -7.14 50.28 -25.98
N ALA A 80 -6.93 51.21 -26.92
CA ALA A 80 -7.26 52.61 -26.73
C ALA A 80 -8.79 52.84 -26.71
N ALA A 81 -9.52 52.24 -27.66
CA ALA A 81 -10.96 52.42 -27.80
C ALA A 81 -11.78 51.77 -26.67
N ILE A 82 -11.28 50.70 -26.04
CA ILE A 82 -11.92 50.06 -24.88
C ILE A 82 -11.99 50.99 -23.66
N GLN A 83 -11.10 51.99 -23.54
CA GLN A 83 -11.11 52.94 -22.42
C GLN A 83 -12.33 53.87 -22.45
N ASP A 84 -12.94 54.06 -23.63
CA ASP A 84 -14.11 54.92 -23.82
C ASP A 84 -15.32 54.08 -24.28
N MET A 85 -15.93 53.32 -23.36
CA MET A 85 -17.10 52.48 -23.62
C MET A 85 -18.34 52.93 -22.84
N PRO A 86 -19.56 52.87 -23.43
CA PRO A 86 -20.78 53.20 -22.70
C PRO A 86 -21.13 52.09 -21.70
N GLU A 87 -21.86 52.45 -20.65
CA GLU A 87 -22.44 51.48 -19.73
C GLU A 87 -23.55 50.68 -20.43
N ASN A 88 -23.17 49.52 -20.96
CA ASN A 88 -24.08 48.59 -21.61
C ASN A 88 -23.70 47.16 -21.20
N GLU A 89 -24.68 46.39 -20.71
CA GLU A 89 -24.44 45.03 -20.20
C GLU A 89 -23.98 44.04 -21.27
N GLU A 90 -24.45 44.18 -22.51
CA GLU A 90 -24.01 43.34 -23.63
C GLU A 90 -22.55 43.64 -24.02
N ILE A 91 -22.16 44.92 -24.00
CA ILE A 91 -20.77 45.32 -24.18
C ILE A 91 -19.90 44.78 -23.04
N LYS A 92 -20.34 44.89 -21.78
CA LYS A 92 -19.60 44.33 -20.64
C LYS A 92 -19.39 42.82 -20.78
N GLN A 93 -20.39 42.09 -21.26
CA GLN A 93 -20.27 40.65 -21.54
C GLN A 93 -19.26 40.35 -22.65
N LEU A 94 -19.27 41.12 -23.74
CA LEU A 94 -18.28 40.98 -24.83
C LEU A 94 -16.86 41.29 -24.38
N LEU A 95 -16.69 42.20 -23.42
CA LEU A 95 -15.40 42.59 -22.84
C LEU A 95 -14.93 41.66 -21.70
N ALA A 96 -15.80 40.84 -21.12
CA ALA A 96 -15.51 40.00 -19.96
C ALA A 96 -14.62 38.79 -20.34
N GLY A 97 -13.31 39.01 -20.39
CA GLY A 97 -12.29 37.95 -20.51
C GLY A 97 -12.19 37.30 -21.88
N ALA A 98 -12.79 37.91 -22.92
CA ALA A 98 -12.69 37.44 -24.29
C ALA A 98 -11.57 38.17 -25.05
N TYR A 99 -10.79 37.42 -25.83
CA TYR A 99 -9.98 38.01 -26.88
C TYR A 99 -10.93 38.62 -27.93
N LEU A 100 -11.10 39.94 -27.92
CA LEU A 100 -11.97 40.63 -28.88
C LEU A 100 -11.46 40.38 -30.29
N HIS A 101 -12.30 40.05 -31.25
CA HIS A 101 -11.89 39.90 -32.65
C HIS A 101 -12.89 40.63 -33.52
N TYR A 102 -12.69 40.60 -34.84
CA TYR A 102 -13.51 41.34 -35.80
C TYR A 102 -15.03 41.25 -35.57
N PHE A 103 -15.60 40.06 -35.42
CA PHE A 103 -17.04 39.90 -35.19
C PHE A 103 -17.53 40.53 -33.87
N HIS A 104 -16.71 40.52 -32.81
CA HIS A 104 -17.00 41.27 -31.59
C HIS A 104 -16.99 42.78 -31.85
N CYS A 105 -16.04 43.29 -32.63
CA CYS A 105 -15.96 44.70 -33.02
C CYS A 105 -17.17 45.12 -33.87
N LEU A 106 -17.63 44.27 -34.79
CA LEU A 106 -18.86 44.49 -35.56
C LEU A 106 -20.09 44.61 -34.64
N ARG A 107 -20.20 43.71 -33.66
CA ARG A 107 -21.31 43.73 -32.70
C ARG A 107 -21.27 44.98 -31.83
N ILE A 108 -20.09 45.40 -31.37
CA ILE A 108 -19.89 46.66 -30.65
C ILE A 108 -20.35 47.85 -31.50
N VAL A 109 -19.92 47.93 -32.76
CA VAL A 109 -20.37 48.99 -33.68
C VAL A 109 -21.89 48.97 -33.88
N GLU A 110 -22.52 47.80 -33.93
CA GLU A 110 -23.97 47.66 -34.02
C GLU A 110 -24.69 48.20 -32.77
N ILE A 111 -24.20 47.86 -31.58
CA ILE A 111 -24.74 48.36 -30.30
C ILE A 111 -24.57 49.88 -30.22
N LEU A 112 -23.43 50.41 -30.66
CA LEU A 112 -23.15 51.85 -30.70
C LEU A 112 -24.11 52.59 -31.66
N LYS A 113 -24.51 51.99 -32.78
CA LYS A 113 -25.52 52.58 -33.67
C LYS A 113 -26.88 52.78 -32.99
N GLY A 114 -27.25 51.87 -32.08
CA GLY A 114 -28.50 51.95 -31.32
C GLY A 114 -28.44 52.92 -30.15
N THR A 115 -27.31 52.97 -29.44
CA THR A 115 -27.12 53.80 -28.24
C THR A 115 -26.76 55.26 -28.57
N GLU A 116 -26.14 55.53 -29.72
CA GLU A 116 -25.70 56.87 -30.15
C GLU A 116 -26.52 57.40 -31.35
N ALA A 117 -27.77 56.97 -31.50
CA ALA A 117 -28.63 57.31 -32.63
C ALA A 117 -28.91 58.83 -32.77
N SER A 118 -28.75 59.61 -31.70
CA SER A 118 -29.00 61.06 -31.65
C SER A 118 -27.81 61.93 -32.10
N THR A 119 -26.62 61.36 -32.30
CA THR A 119 -25.39 62.11 -32.65
C THR A 119 -25.02 62.01 -34.13
N LYS A 120 -25.99 62.19 -35.03
CA LYS A 120 -25.75 62.23 -36.49
C LYS A 120 -25.63 63.69 -36.96
N ASN A 121 -24.54 64.01 -37.66
CA ASN A 121 -24.37 65.30 -38.32
C ASN A 121 -25.36 65.44 -39.49
N LEU A 122 -25.58 66.68 -39.98
CA LEU A 122 -26.48 67.04 -41.10
C LEU A 122 -26.27 66.26 -42.43
N PHE A 123 -25.21 65.46 -42.54
CA PHE A 123 -24.90 64.57 -43.67
C PHE A 123 -25.08 63.07 -43.34
N GLY A 124 -25.75 62.73 -42.24
CA GLY A 124 -26.02 61.33 -41.84
C GLY A 124 -24.83 60.55 -41.28
N ARG A 125 -23.68 61.22 -41.03
CA ARG A 125 -22.48 60.61 -40.43
C ARG A 125 -22.51 60.74 -38.90
N TYR A 126 -22.14 59.67 -38.19
CA TYR A 126 -22.02 59.67 -36.73
C TYR A 126 -20.87 60.62 -36.29
N SER A 127 -21.11 61.46 -35.28
CA SER A 127 -20.17 62.51 -34.86
C SER A 127 -19.30 62.13 -33.67
N SER A 128 -19.70 61.13 -32.86
CA SER A 128 -19.00 60.67 -31.66
C SER A 128 -17.61 60.11 -31.99
N GLN A 129 -16.63 60.40 -31.14
CA GLN A 129 -15.25 59.91 -31.31
C GLN A 129 -15.20 58.39 -31.16
N ARG A 130 -15.85 57.84 -30.13
CA ARG A 130 -16.03 56.40 -29.92
C ARG A 130 -16.51 55.65 -31.17
N MET A 131 -17.60 56.10 -31.80
CA MET A 131 -18.11 55.45 -33.00
C MET A 131 -17.10 55.50 -34.15
N LYS A 132 -16.39 56.62 -34.32
CA LYS A 132 -15.33 56.74 -35.34
C LYS A 132 -14.19 55.77 -35.07
N ASP A 133 -13.76 55.64 -33.82
CA ASP A 133 -12.65 54.75 -33.44
C ASP A 133 -13.00 53.28 -33.71
N TRP A 134 -14.20 52.84 -33.31
CA TRP A 134 -14.66 51.47 -33.58
C TRP A 134 -14.94 51.21 -35.07
N GLN A 135 -15.43 52.20 -35.82
CA GLN A 135 -15.53 52.10 -37.29
C GLN A 135 -14.16 52.02 -37.97
N GLU A 136 -13.17 52.79 -37.48
CA GLU A 136 -11.80 52.72 -37.98
C GLU A 136 -11.21 51.33 -37.74
N ILE A 137 -11.35 50.77 -36.53
CA ILE A 137 -10.93 49.41 -36.19
C ILE A 137 -11.55 48.38 -37.15
N VAL A 138 -12.85 48.45 -37.40
CA VAL A 138 -13.54 47.57 -38.37
C VAL A 138 -12.97 47.74 -39.78
N SER A 139 -12.76 48.98 -40.22
CA SER A 139 -12.20 49.25 -41.56
C SER A 139 -10.77 48.72 -41.75
N LEU A 140 -9.95 48.76 -40.68
CA LEU A 140 -8.60 48.23 -40.69
C LEU A 140 -8.61 46.69 -40.74
N TYR A 141 -9.56 46.06 -40.06
CA TYR A 141 -9.76 44.62 -40.15
C TYR A 141 -10.22 44.17 -41.55
N GLU A 142 -11.16 44.90 -42.17
CA GLU A 142 -11.70 44.60 -43.50
C GLU A 142 -10.67 44.82 -44.62
N LYS A 143 -9.76 45.78 -44.44
CA LYS A 143 -8.65 46.01 -45.37
C LYS A 143 -7.85 44.72 -45.54
N GLU A 144 -7.72 44.26 -46.78
CA GLU A 144 -6.97 43.04 -47.11
C GLU A 144 -7.46 41.76 -46.38
N ASN A 145 -8.68 41.78 -45.84
CA ASN A 145 -9.30 40.71 -45.05
C ASN A 145 -8.44 40.24 -43.85
N THR A 146 -7.72 41.15 -43.19
CA THR A 146 -6.86 40.85 -42.03
C THR A 146 -7.60 40.07 -40.94
N TYR A 147 -8.90 40.36 -40.74
CA TYR A 147 -9.72 39.63 -39.78
C TYR A 147 -9.75 38.11 -40.01
N LEU A 148 -9.84 37.67 -41.27
CA LEU A 148 -10.02 36.26 -41.59
C LEU A 148 -8.73 35.47 -41.27
N ALA A 149 -7.57 36.09 -41.48
CA ALA A 149 -6.28 35.55 -41.08
C ALA A 149 -6.13 35.45 -39.56
N GLU A 150 -6.57 36.48 -38.81
CA GLU A 150 -6.55 36.45 -37.35
C GLU A 150 -7.46 35.34 -36.78
N LEU A 151 -8.70 35.25 -37.28
CA LEU A 151 -9.65 34.22 -36.85
C LEU A 151 -9.15 32.81 -37.18
N ALA A 152 -8.58 32.60 -38.36
CA ALA A 152 -7.95 31.33 -38.72
C ALA A 152 -6.80 30.98 -37.78
N SER A 153 -5.94 31.95 -37.43
CA SER A 153 -4.85 31.75 -36.49
C SER A 153 -5.34 31.39 -35.08
N LEU A 154 -6.38 32.08 -34.58
CA LEU A 154 -7.01 31.77 -33.29
C LEU A 154 -7.62 30.37 -33.27
N LEU A 155 -8.30 29.96 -34.34
CA LEU A 155 -8.93 28.65 -34.45
C LEU A 155 -7.86 27.54 -34.41
N VAL A 156 -6.79 27.70 -35.21
CA VAL A 156 -5.65 26.78 -35.22
C VAL A 156 -5.02 26.68 -33.83
N ARG A 157 -4.77 27.82 -33.17
CA ARG A 157 -4.17 27.83 -31.83
C ARG A 157 -5.03 27.09 -30.80
N SER A 158 -6.34 27.32 -30.84
CA SER A 158 -7.30 26.71 -29.91
C SER A 158 -7.32 25.18 -30.06
N ILE A 159 -7.38 24.69 -31.30
CA ILE A 159 -7.47 23.25 -31.62
C ILE A 159 -6.13 22.54 -31.44
N SER A 160 -5.03 23.16 -31.86
CA SER A 160 -3.71 22.53 -31.87
C SER A 160 -3.02 22.56 -30.51
N TYR A 161 -3.33 23.53 -29.63
CA TYR A 161 -2.59 23.72 -28.38
C TYR A 161 -3.47 23.89 -27.15
N GLU A 162 -4.42 24.82 -27.15
CA GLU A 162 -5.15 25.18 -25.91
C GLU A 162 -6.08 24.05 -25.42
N ILE A 163 -6.93 23.52 -26.31
CA ILE A 163 -7.85 22.42 -25.99
C ILE A 163 -7.07 21.14 -25.59
N PRO A 164 -6.07 20.66 -26.37
CA PRO A 164 -5.27 19.50 -25.97
C PRO A 164 -4.54 19.70 -24.65
N SER A 165 -4.00 20.89 -24.39
CA SER A 165 -3.31 21.20 -23.14
C SER A 165 -4.26 21.09 -21.94
N LEU A 166 -5.44 21.70 -22.02
CA LEU A 166 -6.45 21.61 -20.96
C LEU A 166 -6.97 20.18 -20.77
N LYS A 167 -7.26 19.45 -21.86
CA LYS A 167 -7.65 18.03 -21.79
C LYS A 167 -6.56 17.19 -21.11
N LYS A 168 -5.28 17.45 -21.41
CA LYS A 168 -4.14 16.77 -20.78
C LYS A 168 -4.00 17.12 -19.30
N GLN A 169 -4.22 18.38 -18.90
CA GLN A 169 -4.23 18.78 -17.50
C GLN A 169 -5.34 18.07 -16.72
N ILE A 170 -6.57 18.07 -17.24
CA ILE A 170 -7.71 17.35 -16.64
C ILE A 170 -7.39 15.85 -16.48
N SER A 171 -6.85 15.22 -17.52
CA SER A 171 -6.47 13.80 -17.47
C SER A 171 -5.39 13.53 -16.40
N ARG A 172 -4.43 14.45 -16.20
CA ARG A 172 -3.44 14.33 -15.12
C ARG A 172 -4.09 14.44 -13.73
N CYS A 173 -5.03 15.36 -13.55
CA CYS A 173 -5.78 15.47 -12.28
C CYS A 173 -6.58 14.19 -12.01
N GLN A 174 -7.20 13.59 -13.03
CA GLN A 174 -7.93 12.32 -12.92
C GLN A 174 -7.01 11.15 -12.56
N GLN A 175 -5.86 11.04 -13.22
CA GLN A 175 -4.87 10.01 -12.91
C GLN A 175 -4.32 10.17 -11.48
N ALA A 176 -4.00 11.40 -11.07
CA ALA A 176 -3.56 11.69 -9.71
C ALA A 176 -4.62 11.29 -8.67
N GLN A 177 -5.90 11.56 -8.92
CA GLN A 177 -6.98 11.13 -8.03
C GLN A 177 -7.05 9.60 -7.87
N GLN A 178 -6.91 8.85 -8.97
CA GLN A 178 -6.89 7.38 -8.91
C GLN A 178 -5.68 6.86 -8.15
N ASP A 179 -4.49 7.43 -8.40
CA ASP A 179 -3.26 7.05 -7.71
C ASP A 179 -3.33 7.36 -6.20
N PHE A 180 -3.88 8.51 -5.81
CA PHE A 180 -4.08 8.85 -4.39
C PHE A 180 -5.13 7.95 -3.74
N ALA A 181 -6.24 7.65 -4.43
CA ALA A 181 -7.25 6.73 -3.91
C ALA A 181 -6.68 5.31 -3.67
N ARG A 182 -5.87 4.79 -4.60
CA ARG A 182 -5.16 3.51 -4.42
C ARG A 182 -4.22 3.57 -3.21
N ARG A 183 -3.43 4.62 -3.07
CA ARG A 183 -2.51 4.80 -1.93
C ARG A 183 -3.23 4.95 -0.59
N GLU A 184 -4.42 5.58 -0.57
CA GLU A 184 -5.27 5.65 0.63
C GLU A 184 -5.70 4.24 1.08
N GLU A 185 -6.10 3.38 0.14
CA GLU A 185 -6.48 2.00 0.41
C GLU A 185 -5.29 1.15 0.89
N GLU A 186 -4.14 1.25 0.23
CA GLU A 186 -2.89 0.58 0.66
C GLU A 186 -2.50 0.97 2.10
N CYS A 187 -2.55 2.27 2.43
CA CYS A 187 -2.26 2.74 3.79
C CYS A 187 -3.29 2.22 4.81
N GLN A 188 -4.57 2.16 4.44
CA GLN A 188 -5.64 1.65 5.31
C GLN A 188 -5.46 0.16 5.59
N LEU A 189 -5.18 -0.65 4.56
CA LEU A 189 -4.93 -2.08 4.70
C LEU A 189 -3.69 -2.34 5.56
N GLY A 190 -2.57 -1.68 5.26
CA GLY A 190 -1.34 -1.81 6.04
C GLY A 190 -1.51 -1.40 7.51
N ALA A 191 -2.28 -0.34 7.79
CA ALA A 191 -2.61 0.04 9.17
C ALA A 191 -3.46 -1.02 9.88
N GLY A 192 -4.39 -1.66 9.15
CA GLY A 192 -5.19 -2.78 9.65
C GLY A 192 -4.34 -4.00 10.00
N GLU A 193 -3.45 -4.41 9.11
CA GLU A 193 -2.54 -5.55 9.31
C GLU A 193 -1.62 -5.34 10.52
N LEU A 194 -1.05 -4.15 10.68
CA LEU A 194 -0.21 -3.83 11.85
C LEU A 194 -0.99 -3.91 13.17
N ARG A 195 -2.24 -3.43 13.19
CA ARG A 195 -3.12 -3.53 14.36
C ARG A 195 -3.49 -4.98 14.66
N GLU A 196 -3.80 -5.77 13.64
CA GLU A 196 -4.09 -7.19 13.82
C GLU A 196 -2.88 -7.94 14.37
N ARG A 197 -1.67 -7.67 13.85
CA ARG A 197 -0.42 -8.21 14.39
C ARG A 197 -0.18 -7.77 15.83
N PHE A 198 -0.52 -6.53 16.19
CA PHE A 198 -0.46 -6.06 17.58
C PHE A 198 -1.40 -6.86 18.49
N PHE A 199 -2.69 -7.00 18.13
CA PHE A 199 -3.66 -7.74 18.94
C PHE A 199 -3.35 -9.23 19.03
N THR A 200 -2.85 -9.83 17.95
CA THR A 200 -2.40 -11.23 17.95
C THR A 200 -1.22 -11.42 18.88
N SER A 201 -0.23 -10.51 18.87
CA SER A 201 0.86 -10.54 19.86
C SER A 201 0.35 -10.34 21.29
N CYS A 202 -0.57 -9.40 21.53
CA CYS A 202 -1.17 -9.21 22.86
C CYS A 202 -1.83 -10.49 23.38
N LYS A 203 -2.58 -11.21 22.53
CA LYS A 203 -3.16 -12.52 22.88
C LYS A 203 -2.11 -13.57 23.22
N GLN A 204 -0.96 -13.59 22.53
CA GLN A 204 0.14 -14.52 22.84
C GLN A 204 0.75 -14.27 24.22
N TYR A 205 0.78 -13.01 24.67
CA TYR A 205 1.20 -12.65 26.02
C TYR A 205 0.09 -12.80 27.07
N GLY A 206 -1.17 -13.01 26.67
CA GLY A 206 -2.31 -13.07 27.59
C GLY A 206 -2.80 -11.71 28.09
N ILE A 207 -2.55 -10.64 27.32
CA ILE A 207 -2.86 -9.25 27.68
C ILE A 207 -3.90 -8.65 26.71
N THR A 208 -4.61 -7.59 27.14
CA THR A 208 -5.61 -6.91 26.29
C THR A 208 -4.96 -5.89 25.36
N GLY A 209 -3.86 -5.27 25.79
CA GLY A 209 -3.09 -4.29 25.05
C GLY A 209 -3.44 -2.83 25.37
N ASP A 210 -4.15 -2.55 26.46
CA ASP A 210 -4.51 -1.17 26.86
C ASP A 210 -3.30 -0.46 27.48
N ASN A 211 -2.66 -1.10 28.46
CA ASN A 211 -1.37 -0.69 29.00
C ASN A 211 -0.45 -1.90 29.11
N VAL A 212 0.18 -2.24 27.98
CA VAL A 212 1.06 -3.40 27.82
C VAL A 212 2.03 -3.58 28.99
N ARG A 213 2.70 -2.51 29.43
CA ARG A 213 3.68 -2.58 30.52
C ARG A 213 3.02 -2.99 31.84
N GLN A 214 1.91 -2.37 32.20
CA GLN A 214 1.20 -2.66 33.45
C GLN A 214 0.56 -4.05 33.43
N GLU A 215 -0.02 -4.46 32.30
CA GLU A 215 -0.63 -5.78 32.13
C GLU A 215 0.42 -6.89 32.26
N LEU A 216 1.59 -6.74 31.63
CA LEU A 216 2.69 -7.70 31.76
C LEU A 216 3.21 -7.80 33.20
N LEU A 217 3.36 -6.67 33.90
CA LEU A 217 3.78 -6.67 35.31
C LEU A 217 2.73 -7.31 36.23
N ALA A 218 1.43 -7.13 35.94
CA ALA A 218 0.37 -7.77 36.69
C ALA A 218 0.43 -9.30 36.57
N LEU A 219 0.66 -9.84 35.37
CA LEU A 219 0.81 -11.28 35.17
C LEU A 219 1.98 -11.88 35.95
N VAL A 220 3.09 -11.15 36.09
CA VAL A 220 4.25 -11.58 36.89
C VAL A 220 3.91 -11.62 38.38
N LYS A 221 3.08 -10.68 38.84
CA LYS A 221 2.64 -10.64 40.24
C LYS A 221 1.76 -11.83 40.61
N ASP A 222 0.95 -12.31 39.67
CA ASP A 222 0.05 -13.45 39.86
C ASP A 222 0.74 -14.81 39.61
N LEU A 223 1.92 -14.81 38.96
CA LEU A 223 2.68 -16.01 38.62
C LEU A 223 2.98 -16.93 39.83
N PRO A 224 3.41 -16.45 41.01
CA PRO A 224 3.72 -17.33 42.15
C PRO A 224 2.51 -18.15 42.61
N SER A 225 1.30 -17.57 42.61
CA SER A 225 0.06 -18.31 42.91
C SER A 225 -0.21 -19.38 41.86
N SER A 226 -0.10 -19.05 40.58
CA SER A 226 -0.30 -20.02 39.50
C SER A 226 0.70 -21.18 39.56
N LEU A 227 1.98 -20.90 39.85
CA LEU A 227 2.99 -21.95 40.02
C LEU A 227 2.72 -22.81 41.27
N SER A 228 2.21 -22.22 42.35
CA SER A 228 1.79 -22.99 43.53
C SER A 228 0.63 -23.95 43.22
N GLU A 229 -0.36 -23.51 42.43
CA GLU A 229 -1.48 -24.34 41.99
C GLU A 229 -1.01 -25.49 41.08
N ILE A 230 -0.13 -25.20 40.12
CA ILE A 230 0.49 -26.22 39.26
C ILE A 230 1.28 -27.23 40.11
N GLY A 231 2.11 -26.75 41.03
CA GLY A 231 2.86 -27.63 41.92
C GLY A 231 1.95 -28.51 42.79
N ALA A 232 0.82 -28.00 43.26
CA ALA A 232 -0.17 -28.80 43.98
C ALA A 232 -0.79 -29.90 43.09
N GLY A 233 -0.96 -29.64 41.78
CA GLY A 233 -1.42 -30.63 40.81
C GLY A 233 -0.51 -31.87 40.69
N ALA A 234 0.77 -31.75 41.03
CA ALA A 234 1.72 -32.88 41.01
C ALA A 234 1.32 -34.01 41.96
N SER A 235 0.54 -33.75 43.02
CA SER A 235 0.08 -34.81 43.93
C SER A 235 -0.78 -35.86 43.23
N ALA A 236 -1.48 -35.49 42.16
CA ALA A 236 -2.28 -36.40 41.34
C ALA A 236 -1.43 -37.43 40.57
N LEU A 237 -0.11 -37.20 40.45
CA LEU A 237 0.80 -38.09 39.74
C LEU A 237 1.40 -39.17 40.65
N SER A 238 1.04 -39.20 41.94
CA SER A 238 1.59 -40.15 42.92
C SER A 238 1.49 -41.60 42.44
N GLU A 239 0.34 -42.00 41.91
CA GLU A 239 0.14 -43.36 41.42
C GLU A 239 1.00 -43.68 40.19
N ALA A 240 1.11 -42.74 39.25
CA ALA A 240 1.97 -42.89 38.08
C ALA A 240 3.46 -43.03 38.46
N ILE A 241 3.90 -42.27 39.46
CA ILE A 241 5.27 -42.34 39.98
C ILE A 241 5.54 -43.69 40.66
N GLU A 242 4.60 -44.21 41.46
CA GLU A 242 4.77 -45.55 42.06
C GLU A 242 4.72 -46.67 41.01
N LEU A 243 3.89 -46.51 39.97
CA LEU A 243 3.90 -47.44 38.84
C LEU A 243 5.25 -47.45 38.13
N TYR A 244 5.84 -46.27 37.92
CA TYR A 244 7.15 -46.15 37.28
C TYR A 244 8.27 -46.74 38.15
N GLN A 245 8.30 -46.41 39.45
CA GLN A 245 9.25 -46.96 40.42
C GLN A 245 9.19 -48.49 40.45
N ALA A 246 7.98 -49.06 40.55
CA ALA A 246 7.80 -50.51 40.56
C ALA A 246 8.32 -51.17 39.28
N CYS A 247 8.16 -50.50 38.14
CA CYS A 247 8.66 -50.99 36.85
C CYS A 247 10.20 -50.99 36.82
N VAL A 248 10.84 -49.91 37.26
CA VAL A 248 12.31 -49.82 37.33
C VAL A 248 12.88 -50.85 38.30
N GLU A 249 12.30 -51.00 39.49
CA GLU A 249 12.72 -52.02 40.46
C GLU A 249 12.60 -53.44 39.91
N PHE A 250 11.53 -53.72 39.19
CA PHE A 250 11.29 -55.03 38.59
C PHE A 250 12.25 -55.33 37.44
N VAL A 251 12.48 -54.37 36.54
CA VAL A 251 13.31 -54.57 35.34
C VAL A 251 14.81 -54.53 35.66
N CYS A 252 15.22 -53.69 36.61
CA CYS A 252 16.64 -53.45 36.91
C CYS A 252 17.17 -54.28 38.10
N GLU A 253 16.32 -55.03 38.81
CA GLU A 253 16.66 -55.93 39.94
C GLU A 253 17.49 -55.31 41.08
N SER A 254 17.68 -53.98 41.09
CA SER A 254 18.26 -53.18 42.17
C SER A 254 18.28 -51.71 41.76
N SER A 255 17.46 -50.87 42.40
CA SER A 255 17.64 -49.41 42.37
C SER A 255 17.47 -48.90 43.79
N GLU A 256 18.56 -48.42 44.40
CA GLU A 256 18.46 -47.59 45.62
C GLU A 256 17.97 -46.17 45.28
N GLU A 257 18.04 -45.78 44.01
CA GLU A 257 17.64 -44.46 43.53
C GLU A 257 16.13 -44.37 43.28
N LEU A 258 15.55 -43.26 43.72
CA LEU A 258 14.15 -42.92 43.48
C LEU A 258 13.99 -42.34 42.09
N VAL A 259 13.04 -42.86 41.31
CA VAL A 259 12.66 -42.25 40.04
C VAL A 259 12.01 -40.88 40.29
N VAL A 260 12.29 -39.93 39.39
CA VAL A 260 11.73 -38.56 39.37
C VAL A 260 11.66 -37.91 40.77
N PRO A 261 12.82 -37.73 41.44
CA PRO A 261 12.89 -37.38 42.85
C PRO A 261 12.31 -35.99 43.15
N LEU A 262 12.47 -35.01 42.25
CA LEU A 262 11.93 -33.67 42.42
C LEU A 262 10.40 -33.66 42.25
N LEU A 263 9.88 -34.36 41.24
CA LEU A 263 8.45 -34.52 41.00
C LEU A 263 7.78 -35.21 42.19
N ARG A 264 8.42 -36.24 42.75
CA ARG A 264 7.96 -36.94 43.97
C ARG A 264 7.95 -36.01 45.19
N HIS A 265 8.94 -35.14 45.34
CA HIS A 265 8.97 -34.13 46.41
C HIS A 265 7.84 -33.11 46.26
N VAL A 266 7.68 -32.52 45.08
CA VAL A 266 6.61 -31.55 44.80
C VAL A 266 5.22 -32.18 44.98
N GLY A 267 5.02 -33.43 44.56
CA GLY A 267 3.76 -34.15 44.79
C GLY A 267 3.41 -34.36 46.26
N LYS A 268 4.42 -34.47 47.15
CA LYS A 268 4.22 -34.67 48.61
C LYS A 268 4.18 -33.37 49.41
N ARG A 269 4.97 -32.38 49.02
CA ARG A 269 5.23 -31.15 49.79
C ARG A 269 4.73 -29.87 49.11
N GLY A 270 4.34 -29.94 47.85
CA GLY A 270 3.98 -28.78 47.03
C GLY A 270 5.20 -28.04 46.47
N ASN A 271 4.95 -26.87 45.88
CA ASN A 271 5.99 -25.99 45.32
C ASN A 271 6.79 -25.27 46.43
N THR A 272 7.65 -26.01 47.14
CA THR A 272 8.47 -25.50 48.25
C THR A 272 9.59 -24.57 47.77
N THR A 273 10.37 -24.01 48.70
CA THR A 273 11.62 -23.31 48.36
C THR A 273 12.70 -24.27 47.87
N VAL A 274 13.64 -23.78 47.07
CA VAL A 274 14.85 -24.53 46.68
C VAL A 274 15.69 -24.89 47.91
N TYR A 275 15.71 -24.04 48.94
CA TYR A 275 16.35 -24.33 50.23
C TYR A 275 15.80 -25.62 50.87
N GLU A 276 14.48 -25.74 50.95
CA GLU A 276 13.82 -26.92 51.56
C GLU A 276 14.10 -28.19 50.77
N TRP A 277 14.16 -28.11 49.44
CA TRP A 277 14.54 -29.23 48.59
C TRP A 277 15.98 -29.68 48.81
N ARG A 278 16.94 -28.73 48.84
CA ARG A 278 18.36 -29.05 48.95
C ARG A 278 18.77 -29.54 50.34
N THR A 279 18.16 -28.99 51.38
CA THR A 279 18.55 -29.26 52.78
C THR A 279 17.63 -30.27 53.48
N GLY A 280 16.43 -30.50 52.96
CA GLY A 280 15.38 -31.30 53.60
C GLY A 280 14.72 -30.61 54.80
N LEU A 281 15.07 -29.35 55.10
CA LEU A 281 14.56 -28.59 56.24
C LEU A 281 13.82 -27.34 55.77
N GLN A 282 12.70 -27.02 56.43
CA GLN A 282 11.99 -25.76 56.16
C GLN A 282 12.82 -24.55 56.62
N PRO A 283 12.94 -23.50 55.79
CA PRO A 283 13.63 -22.29 56.20
C PRO A 283 12.87 -21.57 57.31
N LEU A 284 13.60 -21.03 58.29
CA LEU A 284 13.05 -20.19 59.36
C LEU A 284 12.69 -18.79 58.85
N ARG A 285 13.39 -18.33 57.79
CA ARG A 285 13.16 -17.04 57.14
C ARG A 285 13.49 -17.13 55.65
N VAL A 286 12.68 -16.48 54.80
CA VAL A 286 12.89 -16.40 53.35
C VAL A 286 13.15 -14.95 52.96
N GLU A 287 14.29 -14.69 52.33
CA GLU A 287 14.69 -13.38 51.80
C GLU A 287 14.66 -13.43 50.27
N ARG A 288 13.54 -13.01 49.67
CA ARG A 288 13.37 -13.00 48.22
C ARG A 288 14.26 -11.91 47.58
N PRO A 289 14.84 -12.16 46.39
CA PRO A 289 15.53 -11.12 45.64
C PRO A 289 14.61 -9.93 45.35
N GLU A 290 15.06 -8.70 45.60
CA GLU A 290 14.30 -7.49 45.25
C GLU A 290 14.24 -7.34 43.73
N VAL A 291 13.03 -7.22 43.19
CA VAL A 291 12.82 -6.84 41.79
C VAL A 291 13.02 -5.33 41.73
N GLU A 292 14.11 -4.88 41.12
CA GLU A 292 14.45 -3.46 40.98
C GLU A 292 13.41 -2.78 40.07
N GLU A 293 12.39 -2.14 40.67
CA GLU A 293 11.41 -1.32 39.96
C GLU A 293 12.07 -0.01 39.52
N VAL A 294 12.65 0.02 38.32
CA VAL A 294 13.15 1.27 37.74
C VAL A 294 11.95 2.15 37.36
N PRO A 295 11.82 3.39 37.90
CA PRO A 295 10.73 4.29 37.53
C PRO A 295 10.88 4.79 36.09
N GLU A 296 9.78 4.82 35.33
CA GLU A 296 9.74 5.42 33.98
C GLU A 296 10.06 6.93 34.07
N GLN A 297 11.08 7.38 33.32
CA GLN A 297 11.20 8.79 32.96
C GLN A 297 10.22 9.10 31.81
N PRO A 298 9.46 10.21 31.85
CA PRO A 298 8.61 10.60 30.74
C PRO A 298 9.49 10.97 29.55
N LYS A 299 9.42 10.19 28.47
CA LYS A 299 9.98 10.60 27.18
C LYS A 299 8.91 11.43 26.45
N GLU A 300 9.26 12.67 26.11
CA GLU A 300 8.44 13.50 25.23
C GLU A 300 8.31 12.80 23.87
N ASP A 301 7.07 12.43 23.51
CA ASP A 301 6.70 11.96 22.17
C ASP A 301 6.73 13.15 21.19
N THR A 302 7.92 13.70 20.93
CA THR A 302 8.11 14.54 19.75
C THR A 302 8.23 13.59 18.56
N ILE A 303 7.16 13.54 17.75
CA ILE A 303 7.17 12.85 16.47
C ILE A 303 8.20 13.56 15.59
N ASP A 304 9.35 12.91 15.38
CA ASP A 304 10.36 13.32 14.42
C ASP A 304 9.81 13.08 13.01
N TRP A 305 9.31 14.15 12.40
CA TRP A 305 8.87 14.19 11.02
C TRP A 305 10.09 14.40 10.12
N GLY A 306 10.96 13.37 10.05
CA GLY A 306 12.23 13.39 9.32
C GLY A 306 12.23 14.33 8.12
N ASP A 307 13.19 15.26 8.13
CA ASP A 307 13.38 16.33 7.17
C ASP A 307 13.38 15.80 5.73
N PHE A 308 12.32 16.13 4.98
CA PHE A 308 12.26 15.91 3.53
C PHE A 308 12.99 17.04 2.81
N THR A 309 14.30 17.14 2.96
CA THR A 309 15.13 17.88 1.98
C THR A 309 15.41 16.98 0.79
N LEU A 310 14.65 17.18 -0.28
CA LEU A 310 15.09 16.82 -1.63
C LEU A 310 16.30 17.71 -1.97
N GLU A 311 17.51 17.27 -1.63
CA GLU A 311 18.70 17.90 -2.19
C GLU A 311 18.72 17.66 -3.71
N PRO A 312 18.82 18.72 -4.53
CA PRO A 312 18.94 18.58 -5.96
C PRO A 312 20.37 18.10 -6.27
N THR A 313 20.52 16.84 -6.64
CA THR A 313 21.73 16.38 -7.31
C THR A 313 21.87 17.16 -8.61
N ARG A 314 22.91 18.00 -8.68
CA ARG A 314 23.34 18.67 -9.90
C ARG A 314 23.68 17.60 -10.93
N VAL A 315 22.87 17.52 -11.97
CA VAL A 315 23.19 16.78 -13.20
C VAL A 315 24.07 17.71 -14.04
N ASP A 316 25.32 17.30 -14.25
CA ASP A 316 26.15 17.86 -15.32
C ASP A 316 25.70 17.21 -16.64
N ASP A 317 25.47 18.05 -17.64
CA ASP A 317 24.93 17.70 -18.95
C ASP A 317 25.97 16.96 -19.80
N GLY A 318 25.59 15.83 -20.42
CA GLY A 318 26.54 15.06 -21.22
C GLY A 318 25.98 13.90 -22.05
N ALA A 319 25.00 14.18 -22.90
CA ALA A 319 24.74 13.54 -24.20
C ALA A 319 24.51 12.00 -24.35
N ALA A 320 23.42 11.72 -25.07
CA ALA A 320 23.21 10.65 -26.06
C ALA A 320 22.44 9.37 -25.65
N ALA A 321 21.22 9.32 -26.20
CA ALA A 321 20.66 8.23 -27.00
C ALA A 321 20.32 6.85 -26.36
N ASP A 322 19.01 6.60 -26.41
CA ASP A 322 18.35 5.36 -26.81
C ASP A 322 18.15 4.22 -25.79
N GLY A 323 16.89 3.79 -25.72
CA GLY A 323 16.52 2.38 -25.47
C GLY A 323 16.55 1.86 -24.04
N GLY A 324 15.38 1.77 -23.41
CA GLY A 324 15.07 0.74 -22.41
C GLY A 324 14.72 1.27 -21.03
N ALA A 325 13.43 1.42 -20.76
CA ALA A 325 12.93 1.48 -19.39
C ALA A 325 13.16 0.12 -18.72
N GLN A 326 14.23 0.00 -17.94
CA GLN A 326 14.31 -0.95 -16.85
C GLN A 326 13.93 -0.19 -15.58
N GLY A 327 12.85 -0.63 -14.95
CA GLY A 327 12.42 -0.08 -13.66
C GLY A 327 13.48 -0.41 -12.62
N GLU A 328 14.16 0.62 -12.12
CA GLU A 328 14.88 0.53 -10.87
C GLU A 328 13.83 0.48 -9.75
N GLU A 329 13.54 -0.76 -9.39
CA GLU A 329 12.83 -1.18 -8.20
C GLU A 329 13.51 -0.53 -6.99
N ILE A 330 12.82 0.44 -6.38
CA ILE A 330 13.21 1.01 -5.11
C ILE A 330 13.09 -0.12 -4.08
N ASP A 331 14.25 -0.56 -3.57
CA ASP A 331 14.37 -1.54 -2.50
C ASP A 331 13.69 -0.99 -1.24
N TRP A 332 12.50 -1.53 -0.96
CA TRP A 332 11.69 -1.21 0.21
C TRP A 332 12.00 -2.13 1.40
N GLY A 333 13.14 -2.82 1.45
CA GLY A 333 13.53 -3.61 2.64
C GLY A 333 12.48 -4.65 3.06
N ILE A 334 11.62 -5.08 2.13
CA ILE A 334 10.73 -6.21 2.30
C ILE A 334 11.33 -7.33 1.45
N THR A 335 12.21 -8.12 2.04
CA THR A 335 12.59 -9.41 1.47
C THR A 335 11.40 -10.36 1.62
N LEU A 336 10.54 -10.40 0.60
CA LEU A 336 9.60 -11.50 0.39
C LEU A 336 10.35 -12.62 -0.33
N GLU A 337 11.02 -13.50 0.42
CA GLU A 337 11.35 -14.81 -0.12
C GLU A 337 10.07 -15.66 -0.20
N PRO A 338 9.77 -16.33 -1.32
CA PRO A 338 8.70 -17.30 -1.39
C PRO A 338 9.22 -18.64 -0.83
N GLY A 339 9.21 -18.78 0.50
CA GLY A 339 9.32 -20.07 1.18
C GLY A 339 7.93 -20.73 1.29
N PRO A 340 7.83 -22.07 1.21
CA PRO A 340 6.54 -22.75 1.30
C PRO A 340 5.96 -22.55 2.70
N GLN A 341 4.65 -22.28 2.77
CA GLN A 341 3.81 -22.27 3.98
C GLN A 341 4.46 -22.98 5.19
N GLN A 342 5.08 -22.19 6.06
CA GLN A 342 5.43 -22.59 7.42
C GLN A 342 5.08 -21.45 8.37
N ASP A 343 4.49 -21.88 9.47
CA ASP A 343 4.03 -21.16 10.64
C ASP A 343 4.98 -20.01 11.05
N ASP A 344 4.47 -18.79 11.25
CA ASP A 344 5.20 -17.63 11.82
C ASP A 344 5.44 -17.84 13.33
N GLY A 345 6.04 -18.98 13.69
CA GLY A 345 6.71 -19.20 14.95
C GLY A 345 8.10 -18.58 14.85
N ILE A 346 8.37 -17.56 15.67
CA ILE A 346 9.74 -17.04 15.81
C ILE A 346 10.59 -18.19 16.39
N ASP A 347 11.47 -18.72 15.55
CA ASP A 347 12.48 -19.72 15.90
C ASP A 347 13.54 -19.05 16.78
N TRP A 348 13.59 -19.49 18.04
CA TRP A 348 14.65 -19.14 19.00
C TRP A 348 15.49 -20.38 19.34
N GLY A 349 15.58 -21.33 18.42
CA GLY A 349 16.43 -22.51 18.51
C GLY A 349 17.77 -22.30 17.82
N ASP A 350 18.83 -22.45 18.60
CA ASP A 350 20.20 -22.76 18.15
C ASP A 350 21.01 -21.62 17.50
N GLY A 351 21.42 -20.67 18.35
CA GLY A 351 22.66 -19.92 18.15
C GLY A 351 23.73 -20.50 19.06
N GLU A 352 24.72 -21.18 18.47
CA GLU A 352 25.91 -21.75 19.11
C GLU A 352 26.36 -20.93 20.32
N SER A 353 26.12 -21.48 21.51
CA SER A 353 26.67 -20.92 22.74
C SER A 353 28.17 -21.19 22.71
N GLU A 354 28.96 -20.23 22.21
CA GLU A 354 30.33 -20.11 22.70
C GLU A 354 30.23 -20.06 24.23
N ALA A 355 30.83 -21.06 24.86
CA ALA A 355 30.81 -21.24 26.29
C ALA A 355 31.48 -20.04 26.97
N VAL A 356 30.71 -18.99 27.24
CA VAL A 356 31.06 -18.00 28.25
C VAL A 356 30.94 -18.73 29.58
N ARG A 357 32.05 -19.34 30.01
CA ARG A 357 32.28 -19.71 31.39
C ARG A 357 32.18 -18.43 32.22
N ILE A 358 30.98 -18.12 32.69
CA ILE A 358 30.79 -17.25 33.85
C ILE A 358 31.39 -18.04 35.01
N THR A 359 32.62 -17.73 35.36
CA THR A 359 33.18 -18.13 36.65
C THR A 359 32.36 -17.45 37.72
N VAL A 360 31.40 -18.18 38.28
CA VAL A 360 30.78 -17.85 39.56
C VAL A 360 31.92 -17.85 40.57
N LEU A 361 32.37 -16.66 40.93
CA LEU A 361 33.15 -16.46 42.14
C LEU A 361 32.21 -16.83 43.29
N GLU A 362 32.42 -18.00 43.90
CA GLU A 362 31.91 -18.31 45.24
C GLU A 362 32.49 -17.27 46.21
N ALA A 363 31.86 -16.11 46.27
CA ALA A 363 31.96 -15.24 47.41
C ALA A 363 31.16 -15.93 48.51
N GLY A 364 31.87 -16.66 49.38
CA GLY A 364 31.32 -17.22 50.60
C GLY A 364 30.81 -16.12 51.52
N THR A 365 29.61 -15.63 51.28
CA THR A 365 28.78 -15.03 52.33
C THR A 365 28.25 -16.17 53.16
N GLU A 366 28.69 -16.26 54.41
CA GLU A 366 28.09 -17.14 55.43
C GLU A 366 26.60 -16.79 55.54
N VAL A 367 25.76 -17.49 54.79
CA VAL A 367 24.30 -17.39 54.93
C VAL A 367 23.96 -18.02 56.28
N PRO A 368 23.28 -17.31 57.19
CA PRO A 368 22.89 -17.87 58.48
C PRO A 368 22.11 -19.18 58.30
N GLU A 369 22.45 -20.19 59.08
CA GLU A 369 21.77 -21.49 59.06
C GLU A 369 20.26 -21.28 59.27
N GLY A 370 19.44 -21.80 58.35
CA GLY A 370 17.98 -21.63 58.37
C GLY A 370 17.41 -20.42 57.61
N VAL A 371 18.23 -19.62 56.90
CA VAL A 371 17.74 -18.52 56.04
C VAL A 371 17.86 -18.90 54.57
N ALA A 372 16.75 -18.90 53.84
CA ALA A 372 16.74 -19.06 52.39
C ALA A 372 16.98 -17.70 51.72
N SER A 373 18.13 -17.52 51.05
CA SER A 373 18.54 -16.28 50.39
C SER A 373 18.96 -16.53 48.94
N GLY A 374 18.89 -15.51 48.08
CA GLY A 374 19.33 -15.61 46.68
C GLY A 374 18.51 -16.61 45.87
N SER A 375 19.16 -17.53 45.15
CA SER A 375 18.49 -18.60 44.38
C SER A 375 17.67 -19.56 45.24
N ASP A 376 18.08 -19.74 46.50
CA ASP A 376 17.49 -20.70 47.43
C ASP A 376 16.17 -20.19 48.03
N ALA A 377 15.92 -18.87 47.95
CA ALA A 377 14.69 -18.22 48.37
C ALA A 377 13.52 -18.38 47.37
N LEU A 378 13.83 -18.70 46.11
CA LEU A 378 12.82 -18.95 45.08
C LEU A 378 12.14 -20.31 45.32
N THR A 379 10.89 -20.42 44.86
CA THR A 379 10.22 -21.73 44.81
C THR A 379 10.82 -22.61 43.71
N LEU A 380 10.59 -23.92 43.79
CA LEU A 380 11.11 -24.90 42.83
C LEU A 380 10.70 -24.61 41.38
N LEU A 381 9.49 -24.08 41.17
CA LEU A 381 9.00 -23.74 39.83
C LEU A 381 9.35 -22.29 39.40
N GLU A 382 9.73 -21.41 40.32
CA GLU A 382 10.26 -20.07 40.00
C GLU A 382 11.74 -20.14 39.57
N ASN A 383 12.53 -20.96 40.25
CA ASN A 383 13.95 -21.15 39.94
C ASN A 383 14.13 -21.90 38.62
N THR A 384 14.98 -21.37 37.73
CA THR A 384 15.16 -21.90 36.38
C THR A 384 15.72 -23.33 36.35
N GLU A 385 16.68 -23.66 37.22
CA GLU A 385 17.33 -24.97 37.22
C GLU A 385 16.37 -26.07 37.68
N THR A 386 15.71 -25.86 38.84
CA THR A 386 14.75 -26.82 39.37
C THR A 386 13.48 -26.88 38.54
N ARG A 387 13.05 -25.78 37.90
CA ARG A 387 11.93 -25.82 36.94
C ARG A 387 12.27 -26.69 35.73
N SER A 388 13.45 -26.54 35.15
CA SER A 388 13.88 -27.39 34.02
C SER A 388 13.92 -28.86 34.43
N GLN A 389 14.53 -29.16 35.58
CA GLN A 389 14.53 -30.53 36.11
C GLN A 389 13.10 -31.08 36.32
N PHE A 390 12.18 -30.28 36.86
CA PHE A 390 10.79 -30.70 37.06
C PHE A 390 10.07 -31.00 35.74
N ILE A 391 10.32 -30.20 34.70
CA ILE A 391 9.80 -30.42 33.35
C ILE A 391 10.41 -31.68 32.74
N ASP A 392 11.72 -31.90 32.89
CA ASP A 392 12.41 -33.10 32.42
C ASP A 392 11.85 -34.37 33.06
N GLU A 393 11.66 -34.35 34.39
CA GLU A 393 11.06 -35.46 35.13
C GLU A 393 9.58 -35.71 34.76
N LEU A 394 8.81 -34.66 34.43
CA LEU A 394 7.46 -34.81 33.88
C LEU A 394 7.46 -35.43 32.48
N MET A 395 8.40 -35.03 31.61
CA MET A 395 8.56 -35.62 30.27
C MET A 395 9.01 -37.07 30.37
N GLU A 396 9.91 -37.40 31.28
CA GLU A 396 10.33 -38.78 31.58
C GLU A 396 9.13 -39.66 31.97
N LEU A 397 8.30 -39.18 32.90
CA LEU A 397 7.09 -39.88 33.31
C LEU A 397 6.07 -39.99 32.17
N GLU A 398 5.91 -38.95 31.35
CA GLU A 398 5.06 -38.98 30.16
C GLU A 398 5.52 -40.04 29.16
N LEU A 399 6.82 -40.09 28.87
CA LEU A 399 7.41 -41.06 27.94
C LEU A 399 7.24 -42.48 28.45
N PHE A 400 7.49 -42.72 29.74
CA PHE A 400 7.24 -44.01 30.37
C PHE A 400 5.79 -44.46 30.21
N LEU A 401 4.82 -43.61 30.57
CA LEU A 401 3.40 -43.94 30.48
C LEU A 401 2.93 -44.12 29.03
N SER A 402 3.45 -43.31 28.11
CA SER A 402 3.15 -43.42 26.68
C SER A 402 3.63 -44.74 26.11
N GLN A 403 4.89 -45.10 26.40
CA GLN A 403 5.47 -46.37 25.99
C GLN A 403 4.70 -47.54 26.61
N ARG A 404 4.35 -47.44 27.89
CA ARG A 404 3.60 -48.49 28.58
C ARG A 404 2.20 -48.69 28.01
N LEU A 405 1.54 -47.62 27.59
CA LEU A 405 0.23 -47.68 26.96
C LEU A 405 0.30 -48.42 25.61
N VAL A 406 1.31 -48.12 24.79
CA VAL A 406 1.54 -48.79 23.50
C VAL A 406 1.78 -50.30 23.70
N GLU A 407 2.64 -50.66 24.66
CA GLU A 407 2.90 -52.07 25.01
C GLU A 407 1.64 -52.85 25.43
N MET A 408 0.66 -52.17 26.03
CA MET A 408 -0.60 -52.78 26.46
C MET A 408 -1.65 -52.87 25.34
N GLU A 409 -1.49 -52.09 24.27
CA GLU A 409 -2.40 -52.02 23.12
C GLU A 409 -1.95 -52.88 21.94
N GLU A 410 -0.65 -53.13 21.79
CA GLU A 410 -0.15 -54.15 20.86
C GLU A 410 -0.66 -55.54 21.28
N GLU A 411 -1.20 -56.31 20.32
CA GLU A 411 -1.75 -57.65 20.57
C GLU A 411 -0.76 -58.49 21.38
N ALA A 412 -1.14 -58.79 22.63
CA ALA A 412 -0.34 -59.46 23.66
C ALA A 412 0.69 -60.43 23.08
N ASP A 413 1.93 -59.96 22.90
CA ASP A 413 3.03 -60.87 22.65
C ASP A 413 3.07 -61.80 23.86
N ILE A 414 2.86 -63.09 23.63
CA ILE A 414 2.80 -64.13 24.68
C ILE A 414 4.06 -64.05 25.56
N VAL A 415 5.15 -63.53 24.99
CA VAL A 415 6.43 -63.22 25.64
C VAL A 415 6.29 -62.09 26.66
N ALA A 416 5.64 -60.97 26.34
CA ALA A 416 5.42 -59.85 27.28
C ALA A 416 4.54 -60.24 28.46
N VAL A 417 3.50 -61.04 28.21
CA VAL A 417 2.64 -61.61 29.26
C VAL A 417 3.42 -62.55 30.18
N SER A 418 4.37 -63.32 29.64
CA SER A 418 5.22 -64.23 30.43
C SER A 418 6.24 -63.49 31.31
N GLN A 419 6.79 -62.37 30.83
CA GLN A 419 7.80 -61.58 31.55
C GLN A 419 7.23 -60.89 32.80
N PHE A 420 5.97 -60.42 32.76
CA PHE A 420 5.34 -59.75 33.90
C PHE A 420 4.62 -60.72 34.88
N GLN A 421 4.71 -62.04 34.71
CA GLN A 421 4.08 -63.00 35.65
C GLN A 421 4.67 -62.95 37.06
N LEU A 422 5.94 -62.55 37.19
CA LEU A 422 6.62 -62.36 38.47
C LEU A 422 6.61 -60.89 38.94
N ALA A 423 5.97 -60.00 38.18
CA ALA A 423 5.91 -58.59 38.51
C ALA A 423 5.01 -58.32 39.73
N PRO A 424 5.31 -57.28 40.53
CA PRO A 424 4.45 -56.83 41.61
C PRO A 424 2.99 -56.57 41.18
N ALA A 425 2.05 -56.70 42.12
CA ALA A 425 0.61 -56.50 41.86
C ALA A 425 0.29 -55.11 41.27
N VAL A 426 1.09 -54.09 41.63
CA VAL A 426 0.99 -52.72 41.09
C VAL A 426 1.21 -52.68 39.58
N LEU A 427 2.01 -53.61 39.02
CA LEU A 427 2.24 -53.73 37.57
C LEU A 427 1.24 -54.66 36.89
N GLN A 428 0.80 -55.74 37.54
CA GLN A 428 -0.12 -56.73 36.96
C GLN A 428 -1.58 -56.24 36.89
N GLY A 429 -2.02 -55.42 37.83
CA GLY A 429 -3.41 -54.96 37.93
C GLY A 429 -3.80 -53.81 37.00
N GLN A 430 -2.91 -53.39 36.09
CA GLN A 430 -3.11 -52.21 35.26
C GLN A 430 -3.99 -52.48 34.04
N THR A 431 -4.77 -51.48 33.64
CA THR A 431 -5.57 -51.49 32.40
C THR A 431 -5.12 -50.36 31.48
N SER A 432 -5.22 -50.55 30.15
CA SER A 432 -4.86 -49.49 29.18
C SER A 432 -5.64 -48.20 29.45
N ALA A 433 -6.94 -48.30 29.77
CA ALA A 433 -7.76 -47.14 30.13
C ALA A 433 -7.22 -46.37 31.35
N HIS A 434 -6.73 -47.08 32.37
CA HIS A 434 -6.17 -46.45 33.57
C HIS A 434 -4.82 -45.78 33.29
N VAL A 435 -3.90 -46.48 32.61
CA VAL A 435 -2.61 -45.90 32.20
C VAL A 435 -2.81 -44.69 31.28
N GLY A 436 -3.81 -44.74 30.39
CA GLY A 436 -4.23 -43.61 29.57
C GLY A 436 -4.72 -42.42 30.39
N SER A 437 -5.43 -42.64 31.50
CA SER A 437 -5.84 -41.57 32.43
C SER A 437 -4.65 -40.96 33.17
N LEU A 438 -3.69 -41.77 33.61
CA LEU A 438 -2.46 -41.31 34.24
C LEU A 438 -1.65 -40.45 33.26
N LEU A 439 -1.47 -40.93 32.02
CA LEU A 439 -0.79 -40.20 30.95
C LEU A 439 -1.47 -38.87 30.63
N ALA A 440 -2.81 -38.86 30.55
CA ALA A 440 -3.57 -37.63 30.32
C ALA A 440 -3.35 -36.60 31.45
N THR A 441 -3.27 -37.07 32.70
CA THR A 441 -3.01 -36.21 33.87
C THR A 441 -1.59 -35.63 33.81
N THR A 442 -0.58 -36.44 33.50
CA THR A 442 0.82 -35.99 33.32
C THR A 442 0.93 -34.95 32.21
N ARG A 443 0.33 -35.22 31.04
CA ARG A 443 0.30 -34.28 29.90
C ARG A 443 -0.42 -32.97 30.22
N ALA A 444 -1.53 -33.04 30.97
CA ALA A 444 -2.26 -31.85 31.37
C ALA A 444 -1.40 -30.94 32.27
N LEU A 445 -0.62 -31.52 33.19
CA LEU A 445 0.28 -30.78 34.06
C LEU A 445 1.46 -30.18 33.30
N LEU A 446 2.10 -30.98 32.45
CA LEU A 446 3.19 -30.52 31.56
C LEU A 446 2.72 -29.38 30.65
N GLY A 447 1.51 -29.52 30.08
CA GLY A 447 0.90 -28.51 29.21
C GLY A 447 0.70 -27.15 29.89
N GLN A 448 0.45 -27.11 31.21
CA GLN A 448 0.31 -25.85 31.96
C GLN A 448 1.64 -25.09 32.07
N LEU A 449 2.76 -25.80 32.25
CA LEU A 449 4.10 -25.20 32.37
C LEU A 449 4.71 -24.82 31.01
N CYS A 450 4.33 -25.52 29.95
CA CYS A 450 4.91 -25.36 28.62
C CYS A 450 4.09 -24.46 27.67
N THR A 451 3.10 -23.72 28.18
CA THR A 451 2.37 -22.74 27.34
C THR A 451 3.29 -21.58 26.93
N ARG A 452 3.07 -20.98 25.75
CA ARG A 452 3.82 -19.78 25.31
C ARG A 452 3.73 -18.63 26.32
N SER A 453 2.55 -18.41 26.90
CA SER A 453 2.35 -17.39 27.94
C SER A 453 3.23 -17.66 29.16
N MET A 454 3.29 -18.90 29.64
CA MET A 454 4.16 -19.28 30.76
C MET A 454 5.65 -19.10 30.43
N GLN A 455 6.08 -19.47 29.23
CA GLN A 455 7.45 -19.23 28.75
C GLN A 455 7.80 -17.73 28.77
N HIS A 456 6.89 -16.87 28.31
CA HIS A 456 7.08 -15.42 28.37
C HIS A 456 7.16 -14.91 29.81
N LEU A 457 6.35 -15.44 30.73
CA LEU A 457 6.40 -15.08 32.15
C LEU A 457 7.73 -15.47 32.79
N PHE A 458 8.28 -16.64 32.46
CA PHE A 458 9.61 -17.03 32.91
C PHE A 458 10.72 -16.12 32.34
N MET A 459 10.60 -15.70 31.08
CA MET A 459 11.53 -14.73 30.48
C MET A 459 11.45 -13.36 31.15
N ILE A 460 10.26 -12.93 31.56
CA ILE A 460 10.07 -11.71 32.34
C ILE A 460 10.72 -11.83 33.72
N LEU A 461 10.49 -12.94 34.43
CA LEU A 461 11.08 -13.20 35.75
C LEU A 461 12.61 -13.20 35.68
N ALA A 462 13.17 -13.77 34.61
CA ALA A 462 14.62 -13.83 34.41
C ALA A 462 15.24 -12.47 34.03
N SER A 463 14.47 -11.54 33.48
CA SER A 463 14.98 -10.23 33.04
C SER A 463 13.93 -9.13 33.08
N PRO A 464 14.04 -8.14 34.00
CA PRO A 464 13.15 -6.98 34.05
C PRO A 464 13.11 -6.18 32.73
N ARG A 465 14.24 -6.13 32.02
CA ARG A 465 14.36 -5.47 30.71
C ARG A 465 13.52 -6.12 29.60
N TYR A 466 13.07 -7.35 29.79
CA TYR A 466 12.21 -8.02 28.82
C TYR A 466 10.84 -7.32 28.72
N VAL A 467 10.27 -6.87 29.84
CA VAL A 467 8.99 -6.14 29.86
C VAL A 467 9.08 -4.86 29.05
N ASP A 468 10.14 -4.08 29.24
CA ASP A 468 10.33 -2.82 28.52
C ASP A 468 10.51 -3.07 27.01
N ARG A 469 11.30 -4.08 26.62
CA ARG A 469 11.48 -4.46 25.21
C ARG A 469 10.18 -4.90 24.54
N VAL A 470 9.39 -5.76 25.18
CA VAL A 470 8.11 -6.21 24.65
C VAL A 470 7.12 -5.03 24.57
N SER A 471 7.10 -4.18 25.60
CA SER A 471 6.27 -2.97 25.62
C SER A 471 6.61 -2.02 24.48
N GLU A 472 7.90 -1.77 24.24
CA GLU A 472 8.37 -0.91 23.16
C GLU A 472 8.06 -1.51 21.78
N LEU A 473 8.30 -2.81 21.59
CA LEU A 473 7.97 -3.52 20.36
C LEU A 473 6.48 -3.42 20.01
N LEU A 474 5.60 -3.66 20.99
CA LEU A 474 4.16 -3.60 20.79
C LEU A 474 3.67 -2.16 20.55
N ARG A 475 4.19 -1.18 21.31
CA ARG A 475 3.92 0.25 21.08
C ARG A 475 4.37 0.70 19.69
N GLN A 476 5.53 0.21 19.21
CA GLN A 476 6.05 0.55 17.89
C GLN A 476 5.10 0.09 16.77
N LYS A 477 4.51 -1.10 16.87
CA LYS A 477 3.50 -1.59 15.90
C LYS A 477 2.28 -0.66 15.82
N LEU A 478 1.77 -0.21 16.97
CA LEU A 478 0.66 0.75 17.01
C LEU A 478 1.05 2.10 16.42
N LYS A 479 2.21 2.64 16.79
CA LYS A 479 2.73 3.92 16.27
C LYS A 479 2.88 3.88 14.75
N GLN A 480 3.36 2.77 14.19
CA GLN A 480 3.44 2.58 12.74
C GLN A 480 2.06 2.56 12.08
N ALA A 481 1.07 1.91 12.69
CA ALA A 481 -0.30 1.91 12.19
C ALA A 481 -0.93 3.32 12.20
N GLU A 482 -0.70 4.10 13.25
CA GLU A 482 -1.15 5.49 13.36
C GLU A 482 -0.48 6.39 12.29
N LEU A 483 0.81 6.20 12.05
CA LEU A 483 1.54 6.93 11.01
C LEU A 483 0.99 6.62 9.61
N LEU A 484 0.63 5.37 9.32
CA LEU A 484 -0.04 5.01 8.07
C LEU A 484 -1.41 5.68 7.92
N LEU A 485 -2.18 5.80 9.01
CA LEU A 485 -3.46 6.53 8.98
C LEU A 485 -3.29 8.04 8.78
N ALA A 486 -2.27 8.64 9.41
CA ALA A 486 -1.93 10.04 9.16
C ALA A 486 -1.52 10.24 7.69
N LYS A 487 -0.73 9.32 7.13
CA LYS A 487 -0.36 9.32 5.70
C LYS A 487 -1.59 9.19 4.80
N LYS A 488 -2.56 8.33 5.14
CA LYS A 488 -3.83 8.22 4.44
C LYS A 488 -4.57 9.56 4.39
N GLU A 489 -4.66 10.26 5.52
CA GLU A 489 -5.34 11.56 5.58
C GLU A 489 -4.67 12.59 4.66
N MET A 490 -3.34 12.63 4.66
CA MET A 490 -2.56 13.47 3.74
C MET A 490 -2.82 13.13 2.26
N MET A 491 -2.96 11.84 1.92
CA MET A 491 -3.31 11.44 0.54
C MET A 491 -4.75 11.84 0.19
N SER A 492 -5.68 11.77 1.15
CA SER A 492 -7.06 12.21 0.96
C SER A 492 -7.17 13.70 0.69
N GLN A 493 -6.38 14.53 1.40
CA GLN A 493 -6.27 15.96 1.13
C GLN A 493 -5.76 16.23 -0.29
N LYS A 494 -4.67 15.57 -0.71
CA LYS A 494 -4.14 15.69 -2.07
C LYS A 494 -5.14 15.24 -3.14
N ARG A 495 -5.94 14.21 -2.86
CA ARG A 495 -7.01 13.77 -3.76
C ARG A 495 -8.10 14.83 -3.90
N GLN A 496 -8.49 15.48 -2.80
CA GLN A 496 -9.46 16.58 -2.82
C GLN A 496 -8.93 17.80 -3.58
N GLU A 497 -7.66 18.14 -3.41
CA GLU A 497 -6.99 19.22 -4.17
C GLU A 497 -7.03 18.94 -5.68
N ALA A 498 -6.66 17.72 -6.09
CA ALA A 498 -6.71 17.32 -7.51
C ALA A 498 -8.14 17.33 -8.09
N LEU A 499 -9.14 16.95 -7.28
CA LEU A 499 -10.55 17.04 -7.66
C LEU A 499 -11.01 18.50 -7.82
N ALA A 500 -10.61 19.37 -6.91
CA ALA A 500 -10.93 20.80 -6.98
C ALA A 500 -10.27 21.47 -8.19
N GLU A 501 -9.03 21.11 -8.52
CA GLU A 501 -8.34 21.57 -9.72
C GLU A 501 -9.06 21.10 -10.99
N GLN A 502 -9.47 19.83 -11.07
CA GLN A 502 -10.29 19.31 -12.17
C GLN A 502 -11.58 20.14 -12.33
N GLY A 503 -12.32 20.36 -11.23
CA GLY A 503 -13.56 21.14 -11.24
C GLY A 503 -13.37 22.60 -11.66
N ALA A 504 -12.17 23.17 -11.50
CA ALA A 504 -11.84 24.51 -11.99
C ALA A 504 -11.43 24.55 -13.47
N LEU A 505 -10.94 23.44 -14.03
CA LEU A 505 -10.48 23.32 -15.42
C LEU A 505 -11.60 22.93 -16.39
N GLU A 506 -12.50 22.04 -16.00
CA GLU A 506 -13.66 21.61 -16.81
C GLU A 506 -14.49 22.77 -17.37
N PRO A 507 -14.96 23.75 -16.57
CA PRO A 507 -15.74 24.87 -17.11
C PRO A 507 -14.92 25.77 -18.05
N LYS A 508 -13.59 25.81 -17.91
CA LYS A 508 -12.73 26.56 -18.84
C LYS A 508 -12.62 25.83 -20.18
N LEU A 509 -12.52 24.51 -20.15
CA LEU A 509 -12.53 23.67 -21.35
C LEU A 509 -13.86 23.82 -22.10
N ASP A 510 -14.99 23.74 -21.40
CA ASP A 510 -16.32 23.87 -22.02
C ASP A 510 -16.49 25.23 -22.72
N ARG A 511 -16.14 26.32 -22.03
CA ARG A 511 -16.17 27.67 -22.62
C ARG A 511 -15.24 27.79 -23.82
N LEU A 512 -14.06 27.17 -23.79
CA LEU A 512 -13.13 27.18 -24.91
C LEU A 512 -13.67 26.38 -26.10
N LEU A 513 -14.28 25.22 -25.85
CA LEU A 513 -14.93 24.41 -26.89
C LEU A 513 -16.07 25.18 -27.55
N GLU A 514 -16.93 25.83 -26.78
CA GLU A 514 -18.03 26.67 -27.30
C GLU A 514 -17.50 27.79 -28.20
N LYS A 515 -16.53 28.57 -27.72
CA LYS A 515 -15.90 29.65 -28.49
C LYS A 515 -15.22 29.13 -29.76
N THR A 516 -14.58 27.97 -29.69
CA THR A 516 -13.91 27.37 -30.85
C THR A 516 -14.93 26.90 -31.90
N LYS A 517 -16.08 26.34 -31.49
CA LYS A 517 -17.19 25.98 -32.39
C LYS A 517 -17.81 27.22 -33.04
N GLU A 518 -17.99 28.30 -32.29
CA GLU A 518 -18.48 29.57 -32.82
C GLU A 518 -17.52 30.14 -33.88
N LEU A 519 -16.23 30.18 -33.55
CA LEU A 519 -15.18 30.66 -34.45
C LEU A 519 -15.13 29.84 -35.75
N GLN A 520 -15.24 28.52 -35.66
CA GLN A 520 -15.33 27.63 -36.81
C GLN A 520 -16.49 28.02 -37.74
N LYS A 521 -17.70 28.16 -37.18
CA LYS A 521 -18.91 28.52 -37.95
C LYS A 521 -18.77 29.88 -38.64
N LEU A 522 -18.18 30.86 -37.95
CA LEU A 522 -17.96 32.20 -38.50
C LEU A 522 -17.00 32.17 -39.70
N ILE A 523 -15.93 31.39 -39.61
CA ILE A 523 -14.96 31.22 -40.70
C ILE A 523 -15.58 30.46 -41.88
N GLU A 524 -16.28 29.36 -41.63
CA GLU A 524 -16.96 28.57 -42.67
C GLU A 524 -17.98 29.42 -43.43
N ALA A 525 -18.78 30.23 -42.72
CA ALA A 525 -19.75 31.14 -43.33
C ALA A 525 -19.09 32.23 -44.18
N ASP A 526 -17.97 32.82 -43.70
CA ASP A 526 -17.24 33.85 -44.46
C ASP A 526 -16.65 33.29 -45.76
N ILE A 527 -16.00 32.12 -45.68
CA ILE A 527 -15.45 31.45 -46.86
C ILE A 527 -16.60 31.04 -47.80
N SER A 528 -17.68 30.45 -47.29
CA SER A 528 -18.84 30.05 -48.10
C SER A 528 -19.41 31.20 -48.91
N LYS A 529 -19.55 32.38 -48.30
CA LYS A 529 -20.03 33.60 -48.96
C LYS A 529 -19.13 34.02 -50.13
N ARG A 530 -17.81 33.84 -50.01
CA ARG A 530 -16.83 34.14 -51.08
C ARG A 530 -16.90 33.16 -52.24
N TYR A 531 -17.48 31.98 -52.03
CA TYR A 531 -17.67 30.93 -53.03
C TYR A 531 -19.13 30.70 -53.38
N SER A 532 -19.93 31.78 -53.46
CA SER A 532 -21.33 31.73 -53.90
C SER A 532 -22.23 30.81 -53.07
N GLY A 533 -21.97 30.70 -51.76
CA GLY A 533 -22.78 29.89 -50.84
C GLY A 533 -22.46 28.40 -50.84
N ARG A 534 -21.33 27.99 -51.43
CA ARG A 534 -20.87 26.60 -51.38
C ARG A 534 -20.61 26.15 -49.93
N PRO A 535 -20.96 24.91 -49.55
CA PRO A 535 -20.68 24.40 -48.21
C PRO A 535 -19.16 24.33 -47.98
N VAL A 536 -18.70 24.73 -46.80
CA VAL A 536 -17.28 24.71 -46.39
C VAL A 536 -17.17 23.90 -45.10
N ASN A 537 -16.25 22.95 -45.06
CA ASN A 537 -15.99 22.15 -43.85
C ASN A 537 -14.54 22.34 -43.42
N LEU A 538 -14.33 22.77 -42.18
CA LEU A 538 -13.02 22.76 -41.55
C LEU A 538 -12.76 21.39 -40.92
N MET A 539 -11.86 20.63 -41.53
CA MET A 539 -11.53 19.25 -41.17
C MET A 539 -10.40 19.20 -40.13
N GLY A 540 -10.40 18.17 -39.28
CA GLY A 540 -9.40 18.00 -38.21
C GLY A 540 -9.74 18.74 -36.92
N VAL A 541 -10.97 19.23 -36.80
CA VAL A 541 -11.53 19.84 -35.59
C VAL A 541 -12.15 18.74 -34.73
N SER A 542 -11.36 18.06 -33.88
CA SER A 542 -11.92 17.12 -32.89
C SER A 542 -12.27 17.87 -31.61
N LEU A 543 -13.44 18.52 -31.62
CA LEU A 543 -13.96 19.29 -30.49
C LEU A 543 -14.70 18.41 -29.48
#